data_AF-A0A7J3V199-F1
#
_entry.id   AF-A0A7J3V199-F1
#
_cell.length_a   1.000
_cell.length_b   1.000
_cell.length_c   1.000
_cell.angle_alpha   90.00
_cell.angle_beta   90.00
_cell.angle_gamma   90.00
#
_symmetry.space_group_name_H-M   'P 1'
#
loop_
_entity.id
_entity.type
_entity.pdbx_description
1 polymer ?
#
loop_
_entity_poly.entity_id
_entity_poly.type
_entity_poly.pdbx_seq_one_letter_code
_entity_poly.pdbx_strand_id
1 'polypeptide(L)' 'MVSEGRGRLFRRKDGKYLIYLPKDLAEDSMFPFKGSDSIFVKVSFKIGDDKLIIERWSEQEKQQST' A
#
# COMPACT_ATOMS: atom_id res chain seq x y z
N MET A 1 -17.62 -8.18 -5.62
CA MET A 1 -16.98 -8.17 -4.30
C MET A 1 -15.88 -9.21 -4.32
N VAL A 2 -14.62 -8.77 -4.41
CA VAL A 2 -13.46 -9.65 -4.41
C VAL A 2 -12.52 -9.14 -3.34
N SER A 3 -12.28 -9.92 -2.29
CA SER A 3 -11.44 -9.54 -1.14
C SER A 3 -10.02 -10.12 -1.22
N GLU A 4 -9.77 -11.03 -2.17
CA GLU A 4 -8.50 -11.73 -2.32
C GLU A 4 -8.06 -11.77 -3.79
N GLY A 5 -6.76 -11.66 -4.03
CA GLY A 5 -6.21 -11.77 -5.37
C GLY A 5 -4.70 -11.95 -5.34
N ARG A 6 -4.16 -12.57 -6.40
CA ARG A 6 -2.72 -12.88 -6.50
C ARG A 6 -1.97 -11.70 -7.11
N GLY A 7 -1.16 -11.02 -6.30
CA GLY A 7 -0.27 -9.95 -6.73
C GLY A 7 1.12 -10.44 -7.14
N ARG A 8 2.01 -9.49 -7.44
CA ARG A 8 3.44 -9.76 -7.66
C ARG A 8 4.29 -8.66 -7.03
N LEU A 9 5.33 -9.07 -6.29
CA LEU A 9 6.38 -8.17 -5.82
C LEU A 9 7.62 -8.37 -6.70
N PHE A 10 8.18 -7.29 -7.24
CA PHE A 10 9.39 -7.36 -8.05
C PHE A 10 10.35 -6.21 -7.74
N ARG A 11 11.65 -6.53 -7.84
CA ARG A 11 12.74 -5.56 -7.69
C ARG A 11 13.17 -5.05 -9.06
N ARG A 12 13.12 -3.73 -9.24
CA ARG A 12 13.60 -3.05 -10.45
C ARG A 12 15.11 -2.84 -10.41
N LYS A 13 15.70 -2.51 -11.57
CA LYS A 13 17.14 -2.22 -11.71
C LYS A 13 17.59 -1.01 -10.89
N ASP A 14 16.69 -0.06 -10.64
CA ASP A 14 16.93 1.13 -9.81
C ASP A 14 16.83 0.85 -8.29
N GLY A 15 16.80 -0.42 -7.88
CA GLY A 15 16.75 -0.83 -6.47
C GLY A 15 15.37 -0.68 -5.83
N LYS A 16 14.37 -0.17 -6.55
CA LYS A 16 13.01 0.01 -6.02
C LYS A 16 12.22 -1.29 -6.10
N TYR A 17 11.36 -1.49 -5.11
CA TYR A 17 10.37 -2.56 -5.11
C TYR A 17 9.02 -2.02 -5.57
N LEU A 18 8.32 -2.80 -6.38
CA LEU A 18 6.95 -2.53 -6.78
C LEU A 18 6.07 -3.73 -6.44
N ILE A 19 4.86 -3.45 -5.98
CA ILE A 19 3.81 -4.43 -5.76
C ILE A 19 2.73 -4.17 -6.80
N TYR A 20 2.42 -5.19 -7.61
CA TYR A 20 1.25 -5.19 -8.47
C TYR A 20 0.07 -5.80 -7.73
N LEU A 21 -1.03 -5.06 -7.65
CA LEU A 21 -2.32 -5.53 -7.14
C LEU A 21 -3.24 -5.84 -8.32
N PRO A 22 -4.08 -6.90 -8.24
CA PRO A 22 -5.11 -7.15 -9.23
C PRO A 22 -6.05 -5.94 -9.38
N LYS A 23 -6.33 -5.56 -10.63
CA LYS A 23 -7.19 -4.41 -10.95
C LYS A 23 -8.56 -4.51 -10.26
N ASP A 24 -9.21 -5.66 -10.39
CA ASP A 24 -10.56 -5.88 -9.86
C ASP A 24 -10.62 -5.78 -8.32
N LEU A 25 -9.51 -6.08 -7.63
CA LEU A 25 -9.38 -5.91 -6.18
C LEU A 25 -9.26 -4.43 -5.81
N ALA A 26 -8.53 -3.65 -6.60
CA ALA A 26 -8.32 -2.21 -6.35
C ALA A 26 -9.54 -1.34 -6.72
N GLU A 27 -10.37 -1.80 -7.66
CA GLU A 27 -11.63 -1.14 -8.05
C GLU A 27 -12.81 -1.47 -7.11
N ASP A 28 -12.65 -2.41 -6.18
CA ASP A 28 -13.71 -2.78 -5.24
C ASP A 28 -14.11 -1.58 -4.35
N SER A 29 -15.43 -1.42 -4.14
CA SER A 29 -15.98 -0.38 -3.29
C SER A 29 -15.50 -0.43 -1.83
N MET A 30 -14.93 -1.55 -1.37
CA MET A 30 -14.35 -1.67 -0.03
C MET A 30 -12.82 -1.50 -0.02
N PHE A 31 -12.19 -1.28 -1.18
CA PHE A 31 -10.74 -1.06 -1.23
C PHE A 31 -10.37 0.23 -0.47
N PRO A 32 -9.40 0.19 0.46
CA PRO A 32 -9.16 1.26 1.42
C PRO A 32 -8.45 2.49 0.82
N PHE A 33 -7.84 2.36 -0.36
CA PHE A 33 -7.07 3.40 -1.04
C PHE A 33 -7.83 3.89 -2.28
N LYS A 34 -8.69 4.90 -2.09
CA LYS A 34 -9.47 5.50 -3.17
C LYS A 34 -9.09 6.96 -3.39
N GLY A 35 -9.15 7.40 -4.64
CA GLY A 35 -9.00 8.79 -5.03
C GLY A 35 -7.57 9.15 -5.42
N SER A 36 -7.46 9.89 -6.54
CA SER A 36 -6.23 10.34 -7.23
C SER A 36 -5.35 9.23 -7.82
N ASP A 37 -4.67 9.54 -8.94
CA ASP A 37 -3.78 8.60 -9.63
C ASP A 37 -2.55 8.19 -8.79
N SER A 38 -2.26 8.94 -7.72
CA SER A 38 -1.13 8.71 -6.83
C SER A 38 -1.43 9.20 -5.41
N ILE A 39 -1.26 8.31 -4.43
CA ILE A 39 -1.40 8.63 -3.00
C ILE A 39 -0.10 8.31 -2.25
N PHE A 40 0.21 9.09 -1.22
CA PHE A 40 1.29 8.77 -0.30
C PHE A 40 0.80 7.74 0.73
N VAL A 41 1.63 6.74 1.02
CA VAL A 41 1.32 5.66 1.96
C VAL A 41 2.50 5.40 2.89
N LYS A 42 2.20 5.00 4.13
CA LYS A 42 3.14 4.41 5.07
C LYS A 42 3.18 2.92 4.80
N VAL A 43 4.37 2.36 4.60
CA VAL A 43 4.56 0.91 4.45
C VAL A 43 5.45 0.44 5.58
N SER A 44 4.98 -0.52 6.37
CA SER A 44 5.73 -1.05 7.51
C SER A 44 5.59 -2.57 7.61
N PHE A 45 6.49 -3.17 8.38
CA PHE A 45 6.46 -4.59 8.74
C PHE A 45 7.05 -4.75 10.13
N LYS A 46 6.70 -5.83 10.81
CA LYS A 46 7.29 -6.21 12.10
C LYS A 46 8.32 -7.30 11.87
N ILE A 47 9.47 -7.21 12.54
CA ILE A 47 10.48 -8.27 12.48
C ILE A 47 9.88 -9.55 13.06
N GLY A 48 9.93 -10.64 12.29
CA GLY A 48 9.33 -11.92 12.66
C GLY A 48 7.89 -12.12 12.18
N ASP A 49 7.29 -11.12 11.53
CA ASP A 49 5.97 -11.24 10.87
C ASP A 49 6.14 -11.50 9.36
N ASP A 50 5.12 -12.07 8.73
CA ASP A 50 5.11 -12.43 7.30
C ASP A 50 4.26 -11.48 6.44
N LYS A 51 3.83 -10.35 7.01
CA LYS A 51 2.93 -9.38 6.37
C LYS A 51 3.55 -8.00 6.22
N LEU A 52 3.16 -7.34 5.15
CA LEU A 52 3.34 -5.90 4.97
C LEU A 52 2.03 -5.19 5.36
N ILE A 53 2.16 -4.09 6.10
CA ILE A 53 1.05 -3.22 6.44
C ILE A 53 1.20 -1.94 5.61
N ILE A 54 0.15 -1.58 4.89
CA ILE A 54 0.06 -0.35 4.11
C ILE A 54 -1.04 0.51 4.72
N GLU A 55 -0.71 1.75 5.06
CA GLU A 55 -1.62 2.71 5.69
C GLU A 55 -1.58 4.03 4.91
N ARG A 56 -2.68 4.80 4.96
CA ARG A 56 -2.68 6.15 4.37
C ARG A 56 -1.67 7.02 5.10
N TRP A 57 -0.86 7.75 4.34
CA TRP A 57 0.03 8.75 4.93
C TRP A 57 -0.75 10.06 5.12
N SER A 58 -1.35 10.27 6.29
CA SER A 58 -1.96 11.55 6.65
C SER A 58 -0.89 12.54 7.11
N GLU A 59 -0.78 13.71 6.47
CA GLU A 59 0.15 14.78 6.88
C GLU A 59 -0.08 15.30 8.32
N GLN A 60 -1.18 14.91 8.97
CA GLN A 60 -1.54 15.28 10.34
C GLN A 60 -0.54 14.79 11.42
N GLU A 61 0.33 13.82 11.13
CA GLU A 61 1.39 13.41 12.07
C GLU A 61 2.57 14.40 12.15
N LYS A 62 2.68 15.39 11.26
CA LYS A 62 3.74 16.42 11.35
C LYS A 62 3.55 17.46 12.46
N GLN A 63 2.36 17.59 13.05
CA GLN A 63 2.05 18.69 13.98
C GLN A 63 2.16 18.32 15.48
N GLN A 64 2.50 17.07 15.84
CA GLN A 64 2.66 16.67 17.25
C GLN A 64 4.14 16.49 17.67
N SER A 65 5.09 16.97 16.87
CA SER A 65 6.52 16.88 17.19
C SER A 65 7.26 18.16 16.77
N THR A 66 6.76 19.31 17.20
CA THR A 66 7.51 20.58 17.21
C THR A 66 7.14 21.36 18.46
#